data_AF-A0A5S3PCF4-F1
#
_entry.id   AF-A0A5S3PCF4-F1
#
_cell.length_a   1.000
_cell.length_b   1.000
_cell.length_c   1.000
_cell.angle_alpha   90.00
_cell.angle_beta   90.00
_cell.angle_gamma   90.00
#
_symmetry.space_group_name_H-M   'P 1'
#
loop_
_entity.id
_entity.type
_entity.pdbx_description
1 polymer ?
#
loop_
_entity_poly.entity_id
_entity_poly.type
_entity_poly.pdbx_seq_one_letter_code
_entity_poly.pdbx_strand_id
1 'polypeptide(L)'
;MISVAKKYFSYFIVIVLLVSTSIGMVHYKQVLESSENTVYETYFFIFQVLFFAVIGCFIISWVFKLIQNYRLLKNQKMEAELGLLKSKIDPHFFFNTLNNLYGLSIAKSDKTPEYIQKLAEIMRYTIYEGDKDLTLLKSEINYLQEYIDIQKIRYQKNVDIQFKKKISDQSTLVSPLLFIMLVENAFKHGIESLRENAFVHINLMHQNDTLTFEVINNFETKSESGNRMGLKNLKKRLQYLYPNRHRLVLESNENVYNAKIILTTK
;
A
#
# COMPACT_ATOMS: atom_id res chain seq x y z
N MET A 1 8.71 -10.43 -23.66
CA MET A 1 8.57 -10.06 -25.09
C MET A 1 8.44 -11.27 -26.02
N ILE A 2 9.28 -12.30 -25.90
CA ILE A 2 9.30 -13.47 -26.82
C ILE A 2 8.00 -14.31 -26.80
N SER A 3 7.31 -14.45 -25.66
CA SER A 3 6.06 -15.23 -25.60
C SER A 3 4.85 -14.52 -26.23
N VAL A 4 4.86 -13.19 -26.22
CA VAL A 4 3.79 -12.36 -26.79
C VAL A 4 3.86 -12.43 -28.32
N ALA A 5 5.07 -12.30 -28.89
CA ALA A 5 5.31 -12.42 -30.33
C ALA A 5 4.90 -13.80 -30.87
N LYS A 6 5.24 -14.89 -30.16
CA LYS A 6 4.81 -16.26 -30.54
C LYS A 6 3.29 -16.41 -30.57
N LYS A 7 2.58 -15.80 -29.62
CA LYS A 7 1.11 -15.86 -29.54
C LYS A 7 0.45 -15.12 -30.71
N TYR A 8 0.91 -13.91 -31.05
CA TYR A 8 0.40 -13.17 -32.21
C TYR A 8 0.77 -13.83 -33.54
N PHE A 9 1.94 -14.46 -33.63
CA PHE A 9 2.33 -15.25 -34.81
C PHE A 9 1.41 -16.46 -35.04
N SER A 10 1.00 -17.16 -33.97
CA SER A 10 0.01 -18.24 -34.10
C SER A 10 -1.36 -17.76 -34.58
N TYR A 11 -1.84 -16.58 -34.14
CA TYR A 11 -3.08 -16.01 -34.65
C TYR A 11 -2.97 -15.60 -36.13
N PHE A 12 -1.82 -15.05 -36.54
CA PHE A 12 -1.56 -14.70 -37.93
C PHE A 12 -1.59 -15.93 -38.84
N ILE A 13 -0.98 -17.05 -38.44
CA ILE A 13 -1.02 -18.31 -39.20
C ILE A 13 -2.46 -18.82 -39.35
N VAL A 14 -3.26 -18.77 -38.27
CA VAL A 14 -4.67 -19.18 -38.34
C VAL A 14 -5.44 -18.29 -39.32
N ILE A 15 -5.27 -16.96 -39.27
CA ILE A 15 -5.94 -16.03 -40.19
C ILE A 15 -5.51 -16.29 -41.63
N VAL A 16 -4.23 -16.50 -41.90
CA VAL A 16 -3.72 -16.81 -43.25
C VAL A 16 -4.31 -18.13 -43.76
N LEU A 17 -4.38 -19.16 -42.92
CA LEU A 17 -5.03 -20.42 -43.27
C LEU A 17 -6.51 -20.20 -43.60
N LEU A 18 -7.25 -19.44 -42.79
CA LEU A 18 -8.66 -19.13 -43.02
C LEU A 18 -8.91 -18.37 -44.33
N VAL A 19 -8.05 -17.39 -44.63
CA VAL A 19 -8.12 -16.62 -45.88
C VAL A 19 -7.78 -17.50 -47.08
N SER A 20 -6.73 -18.32 -46.98
CA SER A 20 -6.32 -19.21 -48.07
C SER A 20 -7.37 -20.27 -48.38
N THR A 21 -8.02 -20.85 -47.36
CA THR A 21 -9.13 -21.78 -47.54
C THR A 21 -10.35 -21.09 -48.14
N SER A 22 -10.62 -19.84 -47.76
CA SER A 22 -11.73 -19.06 -48.34
C SER A 22 -11.52 -18.76 -49.82
N ILE A 23 -10.29 -18.38 -50.22
CA ILE A 23 -9.92 -18.17 -51.63
C ILE A 23 -10.01 -19.48 -52.42
N GLY A 24 -9.51 -20.58 -51.86
CA GLY A 24 -9.61 -21.91 -52.45
C GLY A 24 -11.06 -22.36 -52.65
N MET A 25 -11.95 -22.05 -51.69
CA MET A 25 -13.39 -22.33 -51.80
C MET A 25 -14.06 -21.57 -52.95
N VAL A 26 -13.71 -20.29 -53.18
CA VAL A 26 -14.26 -19.49 -54.28
C VAL A 26 -13.86 -20.06 -55.64
N HIS A 27 -12.58 -20.42 -55.79
CA HIS A 27 -12.09 -21.05 -57.02
C HIS A 27 -12.70 -22.44 -57.25
N TYR A 28 -12.86 -23.24 -56.18
CA TYR A 28 -13.50 -24.55 -56.28
C TYR A 28 -14.97 -24.44 -56.72
N LYS A 29 -15.71 -23.47 -56.19
CA LYS A 29 -17.12 -23.23 -56.57
C LYS A 29 -17.26 -22.88 -58.06
N GLN A 30 -16.37 -22.04 -58.60
CA GLN A 30 -16.36 -21.69 -60.04
C GLN A 30 -16.13 -22.91 -60.94
N VAL A 31 -15.25 -23.83 -60.54
CA VAL A 31 -15.03 -25.09 -61.26
C VAL A 31 -16.24 -26.02 -61.11
N LEU A 32 -16.88 -26.02 -59.95
CA LEU A 32 -18.03 -26.88 -59.68
C LEU A 32 -19.27 -26.51 -60.51
N GLU A 33 -19.59 -25.22 -60.59
CA GLU A 33 -20.70 -24.68 -61.39
C GLU A 33 -20.59 -25.06 -62.89
N SER A 34 -19.37 -25.34 -63.38
CA SER A 34 -19.13 -25.80 -64.76
C SER A 34 -19.35 -27.31 -64.98
N SER A 35 -19.56 -28.10 -63.92
CA SER A 35 -19.56 -29.57 -63.95
C SER A 35 -20.94 -30.23 -63.82
N GLU A 36 -22.02 -29.46 -63.60
CA GLU A 36 -23.42 -29.91 -63.40
C GLU A 36 -23.60 -31.10 -62.41
N ASN A 37 -22.72 -31.24 -61.41
CA ASN A 37 -22.68 -32.44 -60.56
C ASN A 37 -23.05 -32.16 -59.09
N THR A 38 -24.30 -32.46 -58.74
CA THR A 38 -24.96 -32.11 -57.45
C THR A 38 -24.33 -32.75 -56.21
N VAL A 39 -23.61 -33.87 -56.37
CA VAL A 39 -22.93 -34.57 -55.26
C VAL A 39 -21.82 -33.70 -54.65
N TYR A 40 -21.07 -32.97 -55.49
CA TYR A 40 -19.96 -32.14 -55.00
C TYR A 40 -20.43 -30.88 -54.29
N GLU A 41 -21.61 -30.33 -54.64
CA GLU A 41 -22.20 -29.17 -53.96
C GLU A 41 -22.53 -29.51 -52.51
N THR A 42 -23.05 -30.74 -52.28
CA THR A 42 -23.38 -31.24 -50.95
C THR A 42 -22.13 -31.38 -50.07
N TYR A 43 -21.05 -31.95 -50.60
CA TYR A 43 -19.78 -32.07 -49.87
C TYR A 43 -19.16 -30.70 -49.53
N PHE A 44 -19.25 -29.74 -50.45
CA PHE A 44 -18.76 -28.38 -50.25
C PHE A 44 -19.52 -27.65 -49.14
N PHE A 45 -20.86 -27.78 -49.11
CA PHE A 45 -21.69 -27.20 -48.05
C PHE A 45 -21.36 -27.81 -46.67
N ILE A 46 -21.21 -29.14 -46.58
CA ILE A 46 -20.82 -29.83 -45.34
C ILE A 46 -19.45 -29.32 -44.85
N PHE A 47 -18.50 -29.16 -45.76
CA PHE A 47 -17.18 -28.62 -45.43
C PHE A 47 -17.24 -27.20 -44.86
N GLN A 48 -18.05 -26.31 -45.46
CA GLN A 48 -18.25 -24.94 -44.96
C GLN A 48 -18.83 -24.94 -43.54
N VAL A 49 -19.86 -25.75 -43.29
CA VAL A 49 -20.48 -25.85 -41.97
C VAL A 49 -19.46 -26.33 -40.93
N LEU A 50 -18.69 -27.37 -41.23
CA LEU A 50 -17.65 -27.88 -40.33
C LEU A 50 -16.53 -26.85 -40.10
N PHE A 51 -16.12 -26.14 -41.14
CA PHE A 51 -15.10 -25.11 -41.07
C PHE A 51 -15.51 -23.97 -40.13
N PHE A 52 -16.72 -23.41 -40.31
CA PHE A 52 -17.24 -22.37 -39.43
C PHE A 52 -17.51 -22.89 -38.01
N ALA A 53 -17.92 -24.15 -37.84
CA ALA A 53 -18.07 -24.76 -36.52
C ALA A 53 -16.73 -24.83 -35.77
N VAL A 54 -15.64 -25.24 -36.45
CA VAL A 54 -14.30 -25.27 -35.86
C VAL A 54 -13.85 -23.87 -35.46
N ILE A 55 -14.02 -22.87 -36.33
CA ILE A 55 -13.71 -21.46 -36.02
C ILE A 55 -14.52 -20.97 -34.81
N GLY A 56 -15.82 -21.26 -34.79
CA GLY A 56 -16.70 -20.93 -33.68
C GLY A 56 -16.19 -21.52 -32.36
N CYS A 57 -15.82 -22.81 -32.35
CA CYS A 57 -15.22 -23.47 -31.20
C CYS A 57 -13.90 -22.80 -30.75
N PHE A 58 -13.04 -22.40 -31.69
CA PHE A 58 -11.80 -21.67 -31.38
C PHE A 58 -12.08 -20.29 -30.77
N ILE A 59 -13.01 -19.53 -31.34
CA ILE A 59 -13.40 -18.20 -30.83
C ILE A 59 -14.01 -18.36 -29.43
N ILE A 60 -14.91 -19.31 -29.23
CA ILE A 60 -15.52 -19.59 -27.93
C ILE A 60 -14.43 -19.95 -26.90
N SER A 61 -13.53 -20.87 -27.21
CA SER A 61 -12.41 -21.24 -26.33
C SER A 61 -11.52 -20.03 -26.00
N TRP A 62 -11.26 -19.17 -26.98
CA TRP A 62 -10.48 -17.95 -26.80
C TRP A 62 -11.19 -16.94 -25.90
N VAL A 63 -12.48 -16.69 -26.12
CA VAL A 63 -13.30 -15.80 -25.28
C VAL A 63 -13.38 -16.33 -23.85
N PHE A 64 -13.57 -17.64 -23.65
CA PHE A 64 -13.54 -18.25 -22.32
C PHE A 64 -12.21 -18.03 -21.62
N LYS A 65 -11.07 -18.25 -22.30
CA LYS A 65 -9.73 -17.97 -21.74
C LYS A 65 -9.54 -16.48 -21.42
N LEU A 66 -10.05 -15.58 -22.26
CA LEU A 66 -9.97 -14.14 -22.04
C LEU A 66 -10.75 -13.74 -20.78
N ILE A 67 -11.97 -14.25 -20.62
CA ILE A 67 -12.82 -14.02 -19.44
C ILE A 67 -12.15 -14.56 -18.18
N GLN A 68 -11.57 -15.77 -18.21
CA GLN A 68 -10.84 -16.33 -17.07
C GLN A 68 -9.64 -15.46 -16.66
N ASN A 69 -8.82 -15.04 -17.63
CA ASN A 69 -7.68 -14.18 -17.36
C ASN A 69 -8.11 -12.82 -16.79
N TYR A 70 -9.20 -12.25 -17.29
CA TYR A 70 -9.76 -11.01 -16.76
C TYR A 70 -10.24 -11.17 -15.31
N ARG A 71 -10.95 -12.27 -15.00
CA ARG A 71 -11.38 -12.58 -13.63
C ARG A 71 -10.19 -12.78 -12.69
N LEU A 72 -9.17 -13.52 -13.11
CA LEU A 72 -7.95 -13.73 -12.33
C LEU A 72 -7.26 -12.40 -12.02
N LEU A 73 -7.06 -11.56 -13.04
CA LEU A 73 -6.42 -10.26 -12.87
C LEU A 73 -7.22 -9.34 -11.96
N LYS A 74 -8.57 -9.36 -12.08
CA LYS A 74 -9.46 -8.61 -11.19
C LYS A 74 -9.35 -9.08 -9.74
N ASN A 75 -9.28 -10.39 -9.50
CA ASN A 75 -9.11 -10.95 -8.16
C ASN A 75 -7.74 -10.59 -7.57
N GLN A 76 -6.66 -10.74 -8.35
CA GLN A 76 -5.32 -10.34 -7.92
C GLN A 76 -5.26 -8.84 -7.58
N LYS A 77 -5.91 -8.00 -8.38
CA LYS A 77 -6.03 -6.56 -8.10
C LYS A 77 -6.77 -6.32 -6.78
N MET A 78 -7.92 -6.97 -6.57
CA MET A 78 -8.69 -6.85 -5.33
C MET A 78 -7.89 -7.32 -4.11
N GLU A 79 -7.19 -8.45 -4.21
CA GLU A 79 -6.32 -8.95 -3.14
C GLU A 79 -5.17 -7.98 -2.85
N ALA A 80 -4.57 -7.37 -3.88
CA ALA A 80 -3.55 -6.36 -3.71
C ALA A 80 -4.11 -5.10 -3.03
N GLU A 81 -5.28 -4.60 -3.45
CA GLU A 81 -5.95 -3.45 -2.83
C GLU A 81 -6.33 -3.73 -1.36
N LEU A 82 -6.85 -4.92 -1.07
CA LEU A 82 -7.12 -5.37 0.30
C LEU A 82 -5.85 -5.50 1.14
N GLY A 83 -4.77 -6.03 0.55
CA GLY A 83 -3.46 -6.11 1.19
C GLY A 83 -2.90 -4.72 1.52
N LEU A 84 -3.02 -3.77 0.59
CA LEU A 84 -2.66 -2.38 0.80
C LEU A 84 -3.49 -1.77 1.93
N LEU A 85 -4.81 -1.97 1.94
CA LEU A 85 -5.67 -1.44 3.00
C LEU A 85 -5.32 -2.03 4.38
N LYS A 86 -5.07 -3.34 4.47
CA LYS A 86 -4.63 -3.99 5.70
C LYS A 86 -3.27 -3.49 6.18
N SER A 87 -2.36 -3.17 5.26
CA SER A 87 -1.03 -2.66 5.61
C SER A 87 -1.01 -1.25 6.19
N LYS A 88 -2.10 -0.48 6.04
CA LYS A 88 -2.21 0.89 6.56
C LYS A 88 -2.40 0.95 8.07
N ILE A 89 -2.85 -0.14 8.68
CA ILE A 89 -3.03 -0.25 10.12
C ILE A 89 -1.93 -1.16 10.64
N ASP A 90 -1.12 -0.72 11.60
CA ASP A 90 -0.25 -1.62 12.34
C ASP A 90 -1.13 -2.58 13.16
N PRO A 91 -1.23 -3.87 12.79
CA PRO A 91 -2.12 -4.80 13.49
C PRO A 91 -1.70 -4.92 14.96
N HIS A 92 -0.40 -4.82 15.24
CA HIS A 92 0.12 -4.93 16.59
C HIS A 92 -0.35 -3.77 17.48
N PHE A 93 -0.19 -2.52 17.02
CA PHE A 93 -0.76 -1.35 17.69
C PHE A 93 -2.28 -1.49 17.91
N PHE A 94 -3.02 -1.94 16.89
CA PHE A 94 -4.47 -2.06 16.98
C PHE A 94 -4.92 -3.08 18.03
N PHE A 95 -4.36 -4.30 18.01
CA PHE A 95 -4.67 -5.33 19.00
C PHE A 95 -4.29 -4.91 20.42
N ASN A 96 -3.12 -4.29 20.60
CA ASN A 96 -2.68 -3.82 21.91
C ASN A 96 -3.58 -2.71 22.47
N THR A 97 -4.02 -1.79 21.61
CA THR A 97 -4.92 -0.71 22.01
C THR A 97 -6.29 -1.26 22.42
N LEU A 98 -6.84 -2.24 21.71
CA LEU A 98 -8.09 -2.92 22.11
C LEU A 98 -7.94 -3.70 23.42
N ASN A 99 -6.82 -4.38 23.64
CA ASN A 99 -6.57 -5.10 24.88
C ASN A 99 -6.51 -4.15 26.09
N ASN A 100 -5.87 -2.98 25.94
CA ASN A 100 -5.87 -1.96 26.99
C ASN A 100 -7.28 -1.41 27.24
N LEU A 101 -8.04 -1.15 26.18
CA LEU A 101 -9.42 -0.70 26.31
C LEU A 101 -10.29 -1.74 27.06
N TYR A 102 -10.13 -3.03 26.75
CA TYR A 102 -10.80 -4.11 27.47
C TYR A 102 -10.44 -4.10 28.97
N GLY A 103 -9.15 -3.94 29.29
CA GLY A 103 -8.70 -3.81 30.68
C GLY A 103 -9.30 -2.59 31.39
N LEU A 104 -9.32 -1.42 30.73
CA LEU A 104 -9.95 -0.20 31.26
C LEU A 104 -11.46 -0.39 31.49
N SER A 105 -12.13 -1.10 30.58
CA SER A 105 -13.55 -1.40 30.67
C SER A 105 -13.86 -2.34 31.85
N ILE A 106 -13.09 -3.41 32.04
CA ILE A 106 -13.21 -4.29 33.21
C ILE A 106 -12.98 -3.50 34.50
N ALA A 107 -11.96 -2.65 34.53
CA ALA A 107 -11.61 -1.82 35.66
C ALA A 107 -12.60 -0.67 35.91
N LYS A 108 -13.60 -0.47 35.02
CA LYS A 108 -14.53 0.67 35.04
C LYS A 108 -13.82 2.01 35.15
N SER A 109 -12.71 2.17 34.43
CA SER A 109 -11.92 3.39 34.47
C SER A 109 -12.69 4.55 33.83
N ASP A 110 -12.67 5.71 34.47
CA ASP A 110 -13.22 6.96 33.92
C ASP A 110 -12.51 7.41 32.63
N LYS A 111 -11.32 6.86 32.34
CA LYS A 111 -10.57 7.11 31.09
C LYS A 111 -11.09 6.31 29.90
N THR A 112 -11.98 5.34 30.11
CA THR A 112 -12.47 4.45 29.04
C THR A 112 -13.14 5.22 27.89
N PRO A 113 -14.08 6.16 28.14
CA PRO A 113 -14.73 6.90 27.05
C PRO A 113 -13.74 7.76 26.25
N GLU A 114 -12.83 8.43 26.95
CA GLU A 114 -11.75 9.21 26.31
C GLU A 114 -10.89 8.31 25.42
N TYR A 115 -10.45 7.15 25.92
CA TYR A 115 -9.61 6.21 25.17
C TYR A 115 -10.29 5.72 23.89
N ILE A 116 -11.60 5.43 23.93
CA ILE A 116 -12.40 5.05 22.75
C ILE A 116 -12.42 6.20 21.73
N GLN A 117 -12.66 7.42 22.19
CA GLN A 117 -12.69 8.59 21.32
C GLN A 117 -11.34 8.79 20.63
N LYS A 118 -10.22 8.79 21.39
CA LYS A 118 -8.87 8.93 20.83
C LYS A 118 -8.55 7.84 19.81
N LEU A 119 -8.95 6.59 20.09
CA LEU A 119 -8.76 5.48 19.16
C LEU A 119 -9.54 5.70 17.85
N ALA A 120 -10.79 6.14 17.95
CA ALA A 120 -11.61 6.44 16.78
C ALA A 120 -11.01 7.57 15.93
N GLU A 121 -10.44 8.61 16.56
CA GLU A 121 -9.73 9.71 15.89
C GLU A 121 -8.51 9.20 15.11
N ILE A 122 -7.65 8.39 15.73
CA ILE A 122 -6.47 7.80 15.08
C ILE A 122 -6.90 6.94 13.89
N MET A 123 -7.89 6.05 14.08
CA MET A 123 -8.35 5.17 13.00
C MET A 123 -8.92 5.97 11.82
N ARG A 124 -9.73 6.99 12.11
CA ARG A 124 -10.31 7.85 11.08
C ARG A 124 -9.22 8.58 10.30
N TYR A 125 -8.23 9.16 10.98
CA TYR A 125 -7.13 9.82 10.32
C TYR A 125 -6.32 8.87 9.43
N THR A 126 -5.96 7.69 9.94
CA THR A 126 -5.22 6.68 9.17
C THR A 126 -5.97 6.25 7.90
N ILE A 127 -7.30 6.09 7.96
CA ILE A 127 -8.12 5.63 6.84
C ILE A 127 -8.37 6.73 5.80
N TYR A 128 -8.70 7.95 6.22
CA TYR A 128 -9.16 9.01 5.30
C TYR A 128 -8.08 10.02 4.93
N GLU A 129 -7.15 10.31 5.83
CA GLU A 129 -6.05 11.26 5.57
C GLU A 129 -4.77 10.55 5.15
N GLY A 130 -4.55 9.31 5.59
CA GLY A 130 -3.33 8.53 5.32
C GLY A 130 -3.01 8.29 3.83
N ASP A 131 -4.02 8.35 2.96
CA ASP A 131 -3.89 8.13 1.51
C ASP A 131 -3.73 9.41 0.69
N LYS A 132 -3.87 10.58 1.31
CA LYS A 132 -3.70 11.84 0.59
C LYS A 132 -2.23 12.09 0.29
N ASP A 133 -1.96 12.79 -0.81
CA ASP A 133 -0.59 13.22 -1.13
C ASP A 133 -0.04 14.19 -0.07
N LEU A 134 -0.90 15.11 0.40
CA LEU A 134 -0.59 16.12 1.38
C LEU A 134 -1.76 16.35 2.34
N THR A 135 -1.43 16.73 3.57
CA THR A 135 -2.37 17.16 4.60
C THR A 135 -1.80 18.35 5.37
N LEU A 136 -2.64 19.06 6.11
CA LEU A 136 -2.20 20.16 6.96
C LEU A 136 -1.30 19.63 8.08
N LEU A 137 -0.20 20.33 8.35
CA LEU A 137 0.69 20.03 9.48
C LEU A 137 -0.08 19.99 10.81
N LYS A 138 -1.12 20.83 10.94
CA LYS A 138 -2.02 20.81 12.10
C LYS A 138 -2.70 19.45 12.29
N SER A 139 -3.11 18.79 11.21
CA SER A 139 -3.75 17.48 11.27
C SER A 139 -2.76 16.40 11.70
N GLU A 140 -1.53 16.43 11.19
CA GLU A 140 -0.44 15.55 11.68
C GLU A 140 -0.15 15.77 13.17
N ILE A 141 -0.09 17.03 13.62
CA ILE A 141 0.13 17.35 15.05
C ILE A 141 -0.98 16.77 15.92
N ASN A 142 -2.23 16.91 15.51
CA ASN A 142 -3.37 16.37 16.25
C ASN A 142 -3.29 14.84 16.29
N TYR A 143 -3.01 14.20 15.16
CA TYR A 143 -2.84 12.75 15.09
C TYR A 143 -1.72 12.25 16.02
N LEU A 144 -0.56 12.90 16.00
CA LEU A 144 0.56 12.58 16.89
C LEU A 144 0.17 12.76 18.37
N GLN A 145 -0.56 13.82 18.70
CA GLN A 145 -1.03 14.06 20.06
C GLN A 145 -1.95 12.93 20.53
N GLU A 146 -2.96 12.56 19.74
CA GLU A 146 -3.88 11.47 20.09
C GLU A 146 -3.15 10.14 20.27
N TYR A 147 -2.20 9.84 19.39
CA TYR A 147 -1.35 8.66 19.50
C TYR A 147 -0.53 8.66 20.80
N ILE A 148 0.13 9.77 21.11
CA ILE A 148 0.95 9.91 22.31
C ILE A 148 0.09 9.77 23.57
N ASP A 149 -1.11 10.33 23.59
CA ASP A 149 -2.02 10.25 24.72
C ASP A 149 -2.50 8.81 24.96
N ILE A 150 -2.83 8.06 23.90
CA ILE A 150 -3.13 6.62 24.00
C ILE A 150 -1.94 5.86 24.60
N GLN A 151 -0.72 6.11 24.12
CA GLN A 151 0.46 5.43 24.63
C GLN A 151 0.74 5.79 26.10
N LYS A 152 0.54 7.06 26.52
CA LYS A 152 0.63 7.49 27.92
C LYS A 152 -0.33 6.69 28.81
N ILE A 153 -1.57 6.49 28.37
CA ILE A 153 -2.56 5.70 29.12
C ILE A 153 -2.14 4.23 29.18
N ARG A 154 -1.62 3.67 28.08
CA ARG A 154 -1.16 2.27 28.01
C ARG A 154 -0.02 1.99 28.98
N TYR A 155 1.00 2.85 29.01
CA TYR A 155 2.22 2.48 29.72
C TYR A 155 2.13 2.64 31.23
N GLN A 156 1.23 3.47 31.78
CA GLN A 156 0.92 3.69 33.23
C GLN A 156 2.11 3.86 34.20
N LYS A 157 3.34 3.63 33.75
CA LYS A 157 4.62 3.70 34.43
C LYS A 157 5.14 5.13 34.42
N ASN A 158 6.13 5.40 35.26
CA ASN A 158 6.94 6.63 35.28
C ASN A 158 7.79 6.74 33.99
N VAL A 159 7.13 6.99 32.87
CA VAL A 159 7.77 7.24 31.57
C VAL A 159 7.64 8.73 31.28
N ASP A 160 8.76 9.40 31.05
CA ASP A 160 8.77 10.82 30.71
C ASP A 160 8.50 11.01 29.21
N ILE A 161 7.26 11.39 28.87
CA ILE A 161 6.83 11.58 27.48
C ILE A 161 6.46 13.05 27.25
N GLN A 162 7.29 13.73 26.46
CA GLN A 162 7.15 15.15 26.15
C GLN A 162 6.91 15.39 24.67
N PHE A 163 5.94 16.23 24.34
CA PHE A 163 5.72 16.70 22.97
C PHE A 163 5.68 18.23 22.95
N LYS A 164 6.74 18.83 22.40
CA LYS A 164 6.89 20.29 22.29
C LYS A 164 6.74 20.70 20.84
N LYS A 165 5.96 21.76 20.61
CA LYS A 165 5.65 22.29 19.27
C LYS A 165 5.86 23.80 19.22
N LYS A 166 6.58 24.26 18.19
CA LYS A 166 6.77 25.68 17.88
C LYS A 166 6.54 25.89 16.38
N ILE A 167 5.33 26.32 16.03
CA ILE A 167 4.87 26.37 14.63
C ILE A 167 4.64 27.83 14.24
N SER A 168 5.42 28.32 13.26
CA SER A 168 5.25 29.67 12.71
C SER A 168 4.16 29.77 11.65
N ASP A 169 3.86 28.66 10.95
CA ASP A 169 2.83 28.61 9.91
C ASP A 169 1.99 27.33 10.08
N GLN A 170 0.70 27.50 10.32
CA GLN A 170 -0.24 26.38 10.48
C GLN A 170 -0.80 25.87 9.15
N SER A 171 -0.58 26.60 8.06
CA SER A 171 -1.04 26.24 6.71
C SER A 171 -0.07 25.33 5.96
N THR A 172 1.12 25.06 6.53
CA THR A 172 2.11 24.15 5.98
C THR A 172 1.51 22.79 5.64
N LEU A 173 1.76 22.32 4.41
CA LEU A 173 1.35 21.01 3.94
C LEU A 173 2.49 20.00 4.04
N VAL A 174 2.17 18.79 4.49
CA VAL A 174 3.12 17.68 4.67
C VAL A 174 2.50 16.36 4.23
N SER A 175 3.35 15.38 3.92
CA SER A 175 2.89 14.01 3.69
C SER A 175 2.27 13.46 4.99
N PRO A 176 1.06 12.88 4.93
CA PRO A 176 0.44 12.28 6.09
C PRO A 176 1.25 11.08 6.61
N LEU A 177 1.13 10.78 7.90
CA LEU A 177 1.73 9.62 8.56
C LEU A 177 3.25 9.52 8.35
N LEU A 178 3.94 10.65 8.17
CA LEU A 178 5.40 10.65 7.99
C LEU A 178 6.11 10.63 9.33
N PHE A 179 5.67 11.50 10.25
CA PHE A 179 6.31 11.72 11.55
C PHE A 179 6.02 10.59 12.54
N ILE A 180 4.84 9.97 12.44
CA ILE A 180 4.46 8.85 13.30
C ILE A 180 5.47 7.70 13.24
N MET A 181 6.12 7.48 12.09
CA MET A 181 7.12 6.42 11.93
C MET A 181 8.29 6.54 12.92
N LEU A 182 8.70 7.76 13.31
CA LEU A 182 9.74 7.96 14.31
C LEU A 182 9.20 7.81 15.74
N VAL A 183 7.96 8.25 15.96
CA VAL A 183 7.30 8.14 17.27
C VAL A 183 7.04 6.68 17.61
N GLU A 184 6.45 5.90 16.70
CA GLU A 184 6.27 4.45 16.82
C GLU A 184 7.58 3.72 17.13
N ASN A 185 8.66 4.11 16.43
CA ASN A 185 9.99 3.55 16.67
C ASN A 185 10.46 3.83 18.10
N ALA A 186 10.33 5.07 18.59
CA ALA A 186 10.72 5.43 19.95
C ALA A 186 9.90 4.69 21.04
N PHE A 187 8.60 4.48 20.83
CA PHE A 187 7.79 3.68 21.76
C PHE A 187 8.20 2.21 21.75
N LYS A 188 8.34 1.61 20.56
CA LYS A 188 8.65 0.19 20.38
C LYS A 188 10.06 -0.17 20.84
N HIS A 189 11.05 0.64 20.49
CA HIS A 189 12.46 0.35 20.75
C HIS A 189 13.00 1.06 21.99
N GLY A 190 12.32 2.09 22.49
CA GLY A 190 12.64 2.73 23.76
C GLY A 190 11.84 2.13 24.90
N ILE A 191 10.57 2.54 25.01
CA ILE A 191 9.71 2.24 26.17
C ILE A 191 9.47 0.74 26.36
N GLU A 192 9.19 -0.02 25.29
CA GLU A 192 8.99 -1.47 25.44
C GLU A 192 10.28 -2.23 25.79
N SER A 193 11.45 -1.67 25.47
CA SER A 193 12.76 -2.30 25.77
C SER A 193 13.25 -2.04 27.19
N LEU A 194 12.72 -1.03 27.88
CA LEU A 194 13.23 -0.55 29.16
C LEU A 194 12.30 -0.93 30.32
N ARG A 195 12.88 -1.35 31.44
CA ARG A 195 12.13 -1.71 32.64
C ARG A 195 11.70 -0.49 33.46
N GLU A 196 12.59 0.50 33.59
CA GLU A 196 12.44 1.74 34.37
C GLU A 196 13.10 2.95 33.69
N ASN A 197 12.71 4.17 34.08
CA ASN A 197 13.28 5.45 33.62
C ASN A 197 13.31 5.65 32.08
N ALA A 198 12.31 5.09 31.39
CA ALA A 198 12.15 5.33 29.96
C ALA A 198 11.70 6.77 29.68
N PHE A 199 12.24 7.38 28.62
CA PHE A 199 11.80 8.68 28.15
C PHE A 199 11.66 8.73 26.63
N VAL A 200 10.72 9.55 26.17
CA VAL A 200 10.53 9.90 24.76
C VAL A 200 10.25 11.40 24.68
N HIS A 201 11.16 12.14 24.08
CA HIS A 201 11.04 13.58 23.86
C HIS A 201 10.87 13.87 22.39
N ILE A 202 9.77 14.54 22.04
CA ILE A 202 9.37 14.83 20.68
C ILE A 202 9.32 16.35 20.52
N ASN A 203 10.07 16.86 19.54
CA ASN A 203 10.13 18.27 19.21
C ASN A 203 9.72 18.50 17.76
N LEU A 204 8.75 19.37 17.54
CA LEU A 204 8.34 19.83 16.22
C LEU A 204 8.51 21.35 16.11
N MET A 205 9.32 21.79 15.15
CA MET A 205 9.62 23.20 14.94
C MET A 205 9.45 23.57 13.47
N HIS A 206 8.69 24.62 13.19
CA HIS A 206 8.59 25.22 11.86
C HIS A 206 9.09 26.67 11.92
N GLN A 207 10.13 26.99 11.17
CA GLN A 207 10.69 28.34 11.06
C GLN A 207 11.39 28.52 9.70
N ASN A 208 11.19 29.69 9.06
CA ASN A 208 11.87 30.06 7.80
C ASN A 208 11.80 28.96 6.72
N ASP A 209 10.59 28.48 6.42
CA ASP A 209 10.33 27.41 5.43
C ASP A 209 11.06 26.08 5.71
N THR A 210 11.52 25.89 6.95
CA THR A 210 12.15 24.66 7.41
C THR A 210 11.31 24.04 8.51
N LEU A 211 10.91 22.79 8.29
CA LEU A 211 10.21 21.96 9.27
C LEU A 211 11.20 20.94 9.85
N THR A 212 11.44 21.02 11.14
CA THR A 212 12.27 20.06 11.88
C THR A 212 11.39 19.24 12.81
N PHE A 213 11.46 17.92 12.67
CA PHE A 213 10.84 16.96 13.58
C PHE A 213 11.93 16.07 14.19
N GLU A 214 12.03 16.09 15.51
CA GLU A 214 13.07 15.37 16.25
C GLU A 214 12.40 14.49 17.31
N VAL A 215 12.86 13.24 17.42
CA VAL A 215 12.46 12.29 18.44
C VAL A 215 13.72 11.75 19.11
N ILE A 216 13.79 11.94 20.42
CA ILE A 216 14.90 11.48 21.26
C ILE A 216 14.33 10.50 22.29
N ASN A 217 14.90 9.31 22.37
CA ASN A 217 14.50 8.30 23.35
C ASN A 217 15.71 7.55 23.89
N ASN A 218 15.62 7.05 25.11
CA ASN A 218 16.57 6.03 25.57
C ASN A 218 16.14 4.62 25.14
N PHE A 219 17.09 3.68 25.18
CA PHE A 219 16.90 2.27 24.87
C PHE A 219 17.91 1.40 25.64
N GLU A 220 17.67 0.08 25.71
CA GLU A 220 18.59 -0.87 26.33
C GLU A 220 19.68 -1.35 25.34
N THR A 221 20.96 -1.20 25.72
CA THR A 221 22.16 -1.48 24.88
C THR A 221 22.28 -2.93 24.41
N LYS A 222 21.60 -3.89 25.05
CA LYS A 222 21.64 -5.32 24.68
C LYS A 222 20.82 -5.67 23.44
N SER A 223 20.12 -4.72 22.83
CA SER A 223 19.32 -4.94 21.61
C SER A 223 20.19 -4.88 20.34
N GLU A 224 21.09 -5.85 20.17
CA GLU A 224 21.78 -6.01 18.89
C GLU A 224 20.77 -6.33 17.76
N SER A 225 20.84 -5.52 16.70
CA SER A 225 20.15 -5.71 15.41
C SER A 225 18.62 -5.60 15.40
N GLY A 226 18.04 -4.68 16.17
CA GLY A 226 16.65 -4.25 15.98
C GLY A 226 16.36 -3.91 14.51
N ASN A 227 15.44 -4.65 13.90
CA ASN A 227 15.10 -4.66 12.48
C ASN A 227 14.97 -3.24 11.87
N ARG A 228 16.05 -2.74 11.25
CA ARG A 228 16.13 -1.39 10.62
C ARG A 228 15.23 -1.21 9.39
N MET A 229 14.33 -2.15 9.12
CA MET A 229 13.44 -2.14 7.97
C MET A 229 12.52 -0.91 7.96
N GLY A 230 12.03 -0.48 9.14
CA GLY A 230 11.22 0.75 9.27
C GLY A 230 11.98 2.01 8.83
N LEU A 231 13.23 2.15 9.25
CA LEU A 231 14.09 3.29 8.88
C LEU A 231 14.51 3.24 7.40
N LYS A 232 14.73 2.05 6.84
CA LYS A 232 14.98 1.86 5.40
C LYS A 232 13.77 2.33 4.57
N ASN A 233 12.56 1.99 5.02
CA ASN A 233 11.32 2.41 4.36
C ASN A 233 11.09 3.91 4.49
N LEU A 234 11.34 4.49 5.66
CA LEU A 234 11.28 5.95 5.86
C LEU A 234 12.24 6.69 4.93
N LYS A 235 13.50 6.23 4.82
CA LYS A 235 14.50 6.85 3.93
C LYS A 235 14.05 6.83 2.47
N LYS A 236 13.54 5.68 1.98
CA LYS A 236 13.00 5.57 0.61
C LYS A 236 11.81 6.50 0.40
N ARG A 237 10.89 6.56 1.37
CA ARG A 237 9.70 7.41 1.34
C ARG A 237 10.07 8.89 1.28
N LEU A 238 11.01 9.33 2.11
CA LEU A 238 11.53 10.71 2.09
C LEU A 238 12.18 11.05 0.74
N GLN A 239 12.95 10.12 0.16
CA GLN A 239 13.58 10.32 -1.15
C GLN A 239 12.56 10.47 -2.28
N TYR A 240 11.44 9.74 -2.22
CA TYR A 240 10.37 9.84 -3.19
C TYR A 240 9.53 11.12 -3.03
N LEU A 241 9.14 11.47 -1.79
CA LEU A 241 8.22 12.57 -1.53
C LEU A 241 8.89 13.95 -1.47
N TYR A 242 10.16 14.00 -1.04
CA TYR A 242 10.90 15.24 -0.81
C TYR A 242 12.27 15.21 -1.49
N PRO A 243 12.37 14.94 -2.81
CA PRO A 243 13.65 14.85 -3.49
C PRO A 243 14.47 16.14 -3.30
N ASN A 244 15.70 16.01 -2.80
CA ASN A 244 16.62 17.12 -2.47
C ASN A 244 16.07 18.18 -1.49
N ARG A 245 14.91 17.93 -0.84
CA ARG A 245 14.26 18.83 0.13
C ARG A 245 14.10 18.18 1.50
N HIS A 246 14.91 17.16 1.79
CA HIS A 246 14.91 16.49 3.09
C HIS A 246 16.33 16.16 3.57
N ARG A 247 16.49 16.10 4.89
CA ARG A 247 17.63 15.48 5.56
C ARG A 247 17.12 14.60 6.69
N LEU A 248 17.60 13.36 6.73
CA LEU A 248 17.37 12.44 7.84
C LEU A 248 18.69 12.27 8.60
N VAL A 249 18.69 12.64 9.88
CA VAL A 249 19.82 12.48 10.80
C VAL A 249 19.43 11.44 11.83
N LEU A 250 20.24 10.39 11.95
CA LEU A 250 20.05 9.31 12.91
C LEU A 250 21.35 9.16 13.70
N GLU A 251 21.28 9.45 14.98
CA GLU A 251 22.42 9.40 15.90
C GLU A 251 22.07 8.47 17.06
N SER A 252 23.06 7.70 17.51
CA SER A 252 22.91 6.82 18.66
C SER A 252 24.19 6.93 19.48
N ASN A 253 24.03 7.18 20.77
CA ASN A 253 25.14 7.23 21.71
C ASN A 253 24.76 6.44 22.96
N GLU A 254 25.57 5.44 23.32
CA GLU A 254 25.39 4.53 24.45
C GLU A 254 23.95 4.02 24.61
N ASN A 255 23.10 4.74 25.34
CA ASN A 255 21.73 4.41 25.67
C ASN A 255 20.68 5.40 25.11
N VAL A 256 21.06 6.39 24.31
CA VAL A 256 20.15 7.39 23.71
C VAL A 256 20.18 7.31 22.19
N TYR A 257 19.00 7.37 21.60
CA TYR A 257 18.77 7.42 20.17
C TYR A 257 18.10 8.74 19.80
N ASN A 258 18.65 9.45 18.81
CA ASN A 258 18.10 10.68 18.24
C ASN A 258 17.79 10.47 16.76
N ALA A 259 16.52 10.61 16.39
CA ALA A 259 16.07 10.63 15.00
C ALA A 259 15.48 11.99 14.65
N LYS A 260 16.02 12.61 13.61
CA LYS A 260 15.64 13.96 13.17
C LYS A 260 15.38 14.02 11.68
N ILE A 261 14.20 14.50 11.31
CA ILE A 261 13.81 14.83 9.94
C ILE A 261 13.83 16.35 9.81
N ILE A 262 14.49 16.85 8.78
CA ILE A 262 14.48 18.26 8.39
C ILE A 262 13.91 18.31 6.97
N LEU A 263 12.83 19.05 6.76
CA LEU A 263 12.19 19.25 5.47
C LEU A 263 12.23 20.73 5.10
N THR A 264 12.44 21.01 3.82
CA THR A 264 12.21 22.34 3.24
C THR A 264 10.78 22.38 2.70
N THR A 265 9.94 23.28 3.22
CA THR A 265 8.50 23.32 2.95
C THR A 265 8.13 24.18 1.72
N LYS A 266 9.11 24.83 1.08
CA LYS A 266 9.01 25.47 -0.24
C LYS A 266 9.97 24.80 -1.23
#